data_AF-S4PZL0-F1
#
_entry.id   AF-S4PZL0-F1
#
_cell.length_a   1.000
_cell.length_b   1.000
_cell.length_c   1.000
_cell.angle_alpha   90.00
_cell.angle_beta   90.00
_cell.angle_gamma   90.00
#
_symmetry.space_group_name_H-M   'P 1'
#
loop_
_entity.id
_entity.type
_entity.pdbx_description
1 polymer ?
#
loop_
_entity_poly.entity_id
_entity_poly.type
_entity_poly.pdbx_seq_one_letter_code
_entity_poly.pdbx_strand_id
1 'polypeptide(L)'
;MDNHYKLIHVRKSQHYCELCDKHFINGYAIRTHKKFVHEKYEKPKNKICDICGRGFHTNRVLINHKRTHTGERPHKCSYCPA
;
A
#
# COMPACT_ATOMS: atom_id res chain seq x y z
N MET A 1 20.72 28.44 -19.97
CA MET A 1 19.25 28.25 -19.80
C MET A 1 18.92 26.85 -20.27
N ASP A 2 19.27 25.94 -19.38
CA ASP A 2 19.84 24.66 -19.74
C ASP A 2 18.78 23.59 -19.95
N ASN A 3 19.14 22.64 -20.80
CA ASN A 3 18.38 21.47 -21.27
C ASN A 3 17.72 20.64 -20.15
N HIS A 4 18.02 20.95 -18.88
CA HIS A 4 17.32 20.50 -17.69
C HIS A 4 15.81 20.82 -17.71
N TYR A 5 15.40 22.02 -18.13
CA TYR A 5 13.98 22.41 -18.13
C TYR A 5 13.13 21.55 -19.09
N LYS A 6 13.69 21.19 -20.25
CA LYS A 6 12.99 20.38 -21.27
C LYS A 6 12.92 18.90 -20.91
N LEU A 7 13.90 18.36 -20.16
CA LEU A 7 13.85 16.95 -19.70
C LEU A 7 12.90 16.74 -18.51
N ILE A 8 12.68 17.77 -17.69
CA ILE A 8 11.77 17.69 -16.54
C ILE A 8 10.31 17.87 -16.96
N HIS A 9 10.02 18.69 -17.98
CA HIS A 9 8.67 18.86 -18.54
C HIS A 9 8.29 17.87 -19.66
N VAL A 10 9.24 17.06 -20.15
CA VAL A 10 8.96 15.89 -20.99
C VAL A 10 9.27 14.61 -20.21
N ARG A 11 8.70 14.46 -19.00
CA ARG A 11 8.56 13.13 -18.42
C ARG A 11 7.57 12.36 -19.29
N LYS A 12 8.05 11.63 -20.30
CA LYS A 12 7.31 10.45 -20.79
C LYS A 12 7.32 9.40 -19.69
N SER A 13 6.59 9.65 -18.62
CA SER A 13 6.21 8.65 -17.64
C SER A 13 5.45 7.59 -18.41
N GLN A 14 6.00 6.39 -18.54
CA GLN A 14 5.27 5.29 -19.20
C GLN A 14 4.14 4.75 -18.32
N HIS A 15 4.09 5.18 -17.06
CA HIS A 15 3.17 4.68 -16.06
C HIS A 15 2.36 5.84 -15.48
N TYR A 16 1.72 6.61 -16.35
CA TYR A 16 0.73 7.62 -16.00
C TYR A 16 -0.67 7.08 -16.24
N CYS A 17 -1.61 7.42 -15.37
CA CYS A 17 -3.00 7.07 -15.56
C CYS A 17 -3.62 8.00 -16.63
N GLU A 18 -4.42 7.43 -17.54
CA GLU A 18 -5.15 8.23 -18.55
C GLU A 18 -6.50 8.74 -18.04
N LEU A 19 -6.99 8.16 -16.93
CA LEU A 19 -8.27 8.50 -16.29
C LEU A 19 -8.10 9.55 -15.19
N CYS A 20 -6.86 9.83 -14.77
CA CYS A 20 -6.52 10.91 -13.85
C CYS A 20 -5.04 11.29 -13.99
N ASP A 21 -4.64 12.46 -13.51
CA ASP A 21 -3.27 12.97 -13.69
C ASP A 21 -2.22 12.37 -12.73
N LYS A 22 -2.34 11.08 -12.39
CA LYS A 22 -1.40 10.39 -11.48
C LYS A 22 -0.31 9.65 -12.22
N HIS A 23 0.90 9.77 -11.70
CA HIS A 23 2.11 9.14 -12.21
C HIS A 23 2.64 8.09 -11.22
N PHE A 24 3.16 6.98 -11.73
CA PHE A 24 3.56 5.82 -10.94
C PHE A 24 4.98 5.36 -11.27
N ILE A 25 5.60 4.68 -10.30
CA ILE A 25 6.99 4.20 -10.41
C ILE A 25 7.15 3.03 -11.40
N ASN A 26 6.10 2.23 -11.62
CA ASN A 26 6.15 1.05 -12.49
C ASN A 26 4.74 0.65 -12.99
N GLY A 27 4.69 -0.27 -13.95
CA GLY A 27 3.45 -0.80 -14.54
C GLY A 27 2.53 -1.56 -13.58
N TYR A 28 3.08 -2.16 -12.51
CA TYR A 28 2.28 -2.83 -11.48
C TYR A 28 1.48 -1.82 -10.66
N ALA A 29 2.12 -0.73 -10.24
CA ALA A 29 1.52 0.32 -9.42
C ALA A 29 0.35 1.00 -10.14
N ILE A 30 0.50 1.36 -11.42
CA ILE A 30 -0.60 1.93 -12.20
C ILE A 30 -1.75 0.94 -12.42
N ARG A 31 -1.47 -0.35 -12.68
CA ARG A 31 -2.53 -1.36 -12.86
C ARG A 31 -3.36 -1.53 -11.60
N THR A 32 -2.70 -1.61 -10.44
CA THR A 32 -3.42 -1.68 -9.16
C THR A 32 -4.22 -0.41 -8.91
N HIS A 33 -3.64 0.77 -9.15
CA HIS A 33 -4.36 2.04 -9.05
C HIS A 33 -5.63 2.08 -9.91
N LYS A 34 -5.55 1.74 -11.21
CA LYS A 34 -6.72 1.71 -12.10
C LYS A 34 -7.83 0.82 -11.53
N LYS A 35 -7.44 -0.39 -11.10
CA LYS A 35 -8.34 -1.37 -10.50
C LYS A 35 -9.08 -0.80 -9.27
N PHE A 36 -8.34 -0.24 -8.31
CA PHE A 36 -8.90 0.24 -7.04
C PHE A 36 -9.65 1.57 -7.14
N VAL A 37 -9.19 2.49 -8.00
CA VAL A 37 -9.69 3.87 -8.03
C VAL A 37 -10.75 4.07 -9.11
N HIS A 38 -10.59 3.45 -10.27
CA HIS A 38 -11.45 3.70 -11.42
C HIS A 38 -12.43 2.55 -11.70
N GLU A 39 -12.10 1.32 -11.32
CA GLU A 39 -12.91 0.12 -11.60
C GLU A 39 -13.67 -0.41 -10.37
N LYS A 40 -13.72 0.37 -9.26
CA LYS A 40 -14.38 0.01 -7.98
C LYS A 40 -14.01 -1.39 -7.47
N TYR A 41 -12.77 -1.84 -7.67
CA TYR A 41 -12.33 -3.11 -7.13
C TYR A 41 -12.09 -3.00 -5.62
N GLU A 42 -12.89 -3.72 -4.85
CA GLU A 42 -12.63 -3.94 -3.44
C GLU A 42 -11.81 -5.20 -3.26
N LYS A 43 -10.61 -5.05 -2.69
CA LYS A 43 -9.77 -6.22 -2.39
C LYS A 43 -10.48 -7.07 -1.34
N PRO A 44 -10.75 -8.37 -1.61
CA PRO A 44 -11.43 -9.21 -0.63
C PRO A 44 -10.62 -9.30 0.66
N LYS A 45 -11.31 -9.17 1.79
CA LYS A 45 -10.75 -9.30 3.13
C LYS A 45 -10.81 -10.76 3.57
N ASN A 46 -10.04 -11.63 2.90
CA ASN A 46 -10.09 -13.07 3.12
C ASN A 46 -9.26 -13.55 4.33
N LYS A 47 -8.56 -12.66 5.03
CA LYS A 47 -7.80 -13.00 6.23
C LYS A 47 -8.63 -12.63 7.44
N ILE A 48 -9.32 -13.62 8.00
CA ILE A 48 -10.25 -13.43 9.11
C ILE A 48 -9.54 -13.66 10.44
N CYS A 49 -9.81 -12.79 11.41
CA CYS A 49 -9.44 -13.03 12.79
C CYS A 49 -10.37 -14.08 13.39
N ASP A 50 -9.77 -15.17 13.84
CA ASP A 50 -10.39 -16.26 14.61
C ASP A 50 -10.94 -15.82 15.97
N ILE A 51 -10.44 -14.71 16.52
CA ILE A 51 -10.86 -14.20 17.85
C ILE A 51 -12.10 -13.30 17.73
N CYS A 52 -12.15 -12.38 16.76
CA CYS A 52 -13.22 -11.37 16.67
C CYS A 52 -13.95 -11.33 15.32
N GLY A 53 -13.65 -12.23 14.38
CA GLY A 53 -14.28 -12.31 13.07
C GLY A 53 -13.89 -11.19 12.09
N ARG A 54 -13.03 -10.23 12.48
CA ARG A 54 -12.67 -9.11 11.62
C ARG A 54 -11.83 -9.55 10.41
N GLY A 55 -12.21 -9.10 9.22
CA GLY A 55 -11.48 -9.39 7.98
C GLY A 55 -10.39 -8.38 7.63
N PHE A 56 -9.29 -8.88 7.06
CA PHE A 56 -8.12 -8.10 6.65
C PHE A 56 -7.65 -8.49 5.24
N HIS A 57 -6.97 -7.55 4.57
CA HIS A 57 -6.51 -7.73 3.19
C HIS A 57 -5.20 -8.54 3.05
N THR A 58 -4.46 -8.76 4.14
CA THR A 58 -3.18 -9.49 4.12
C THR A 58 -2.93 -10.21 5.44
N ASN A 59 -2.14 -11.30 5.39
CA ASN A 59 -1.73 -12.04 6.57
C ASN A 59 -0.93 -11.17 7.55
N ARG A 60 -0.02 -10.32 7.04
CA ARG A 60 0.80 -9.43 7.88
C ARG A 60 -0.05 -8.51 8.74
N VAL A 61 -1.10 -7.92 8.17
CA VAL A 61 -2.02 -7.05 8.91
C VAL A 61 -2.83 -7.86 9.93
N LEU A 62 -3.29 -9.06 9.56
CA LEU A 62 -3.98 -9.95 10.50
C LEU A 62 -3.08 -10.34 11.69
N ILE A 63 -1.83 -10.73 11.44
CA ILE A 63 -0.88 -11.10 12.51
C ILE A 63 -0.64 -9.92 13.45
N ASN A 64 -0.41 -8.72 12.91
CA ASN A 64 -0.26 -7.52 13.73
C ASN A 64 -1.53 -7.21 14.52
N HIS A 65 -2.70 -7.40 13.92
CA HIS A 65 -3.97 -7.25 14.63
C HIS A 65 -4.11 -8.27 15.77
N LYS A 66 -3.73 -9.54 15.59
CA LYS A 66 -3.84 -10.54 16.66
C LYS A 66 -3.08 -10.14 17.92
N ARG A 67 -1.99 -9.36 17.79
CA ARG A 67 -1.24 -8.82 18.93
C ARG A 67 -2.06 -7.89 19.82
N THR A 68 -3.12 -7.27 19.31
CA THR A 68 -4.04 -6.45 20.14
C THR A 68 -4.91 -7.29 21.06
N HIS A 69 -5.11 -8.58 20.74
CA HIS A 69 -5.83 -9.52 21.60
C HIS A 69 -4.89 -10.17 22.63
N THR A 70 -3.68 -10.53 22.21
CA THR A 70 -2.71 -11.22 23.07
C THR A 70 -1.89 -10.27 23.95
N GLY A 71 -1.85 -8.98 23.62
CA GLY A 71 -0.97 -8.01 24.29
C GLY A 71 0.51 -8.19 23.97
N GLU A 72 0.87 -9.02 22.99
CA GLU A 72 2.26 -9.33 22.66
C GLU A 72 3.01 -8.07 22.16
N ARG A 73 4.15 -7.78 22.79
CA ARG A 73 5.07 -6.69 22.41
C ARG A 73 6.43 -7.24 21.95
N PRO A 74 6.52 -7.73 20.69
CA PRO A 74 7.74 -8.36 20.19
C PRO A 74 8.86 -7.35 19.92
N HIS A 75 8.53 -6.07 19.78
CA HIS A 75 9.51 -5.00 19.61
C HIS A 75 9.88 -4.44 20.98
N LYS A 76 10.97 -4.95 21.54
CA LYS A 76 11.55 -4.44 22.80
C LYS A 76 12.54 -3.33 22.48
N CYS A 77 12.53 -2.27 23.29
CA CYS A 77 13.55 -1.25 23.23
C CYS A 77 14.83 -1.80 23.89
N SER A 78 15.97 -1.68 23.22
CA SER A 78 17.27 -2.08 23.78
C SER A 78 17.83 -1.05 24.77
N TYR A 79 17.28 0.16 24.80
CA TYR A 79 17.73 1.27 25.63
C TYR A 79 16.80 1.59 26.80
N CYS A 80 15.62 0.99 26.84
CA CYS A 80 14.70 1.12 27.97
C CYS A 80 14.55 -0.25 28.65
N PRO A 81 14.53 -0.31 30.00
CA PRO A 81 14.07 -1.51 30.68
C PRO A 81 12.61 -1.80 30.28
N ALA A 82 12.29 -3.10 30.22
CA ALA A 82 11.02 -3.62 29.74
C ALA A 82 9.83 -3.26 30.63
#